data_AF-A0A0B8P2P6-F1
#
_entry.id   AF-A0A0B8P2P6-F1
#
_cell.length_a   1.000
_cell.length_b   1.000
_cell.length_c   1.000
_cell.angle_alpha   90.00
_cell.angle_beta   90.00
_cell.angle_gamma   90.00
#
_symmetry.space_group_name_H-M   'P 1'
#
loop_
_entity.id
_entity.type
_entity.pdbx_description
1 polymer ?
#
loop_
_entity_poly.entity_id
_entity_poly.type
_entity_poly.pdbx_seq_one_letter_code
_entity_poly.pdbx_strand_id
1 'polypeptide(L)'
;MKSALDVVWSNKEKGLFIKRVGDIGSGRVAVVQADQTIQQVAHEMRIVKRTSCAVVYDKDELVGLITDRDMTKRVIALGASIDQPVSSVMTYSPLTIS
;
A
#
# COMPACT_ATOMS: atom_id res chain seq x y z
N MET A 1 -0.04 6.78 35.33
CA MET A 1 -0.85 6.33 34.19
C MET A 1 -0.18 5.06 33.67
N LYS A 2 -0.71 3.87 33.96
CA LYS A 2 -0.04 2.60 33.55
C LYS A 2 -0.20 2.45 32.05
N SER A 3 0.93 2.28 31.35
CA SER A 3 0.96 2.05 29.91
C SER A 3 0.23 0.73 29.60
N ALA A 4 -0.45 0.65 28.46
CA ALA A 4 -1.06 -0.59 27.98
C ALA A 4 -0.04 -1.74 27.80
N LEU A 5 1.26 -1.42 27.83
CA LEU A 5 2.38 -2.36 27.78
C LEU A 5 2.57 -3.14 29.11
N ASP A 6 2.12 -2.61 30.25
CA ASP A 6 2.38 -3.18 31.58
C ASP A 6 1.27 -4.12 32.09
N VAL A 7 0.27 -4.43 31.25
CA VAL A 7 -0.85 -5.29 31.65
C VAL A 7 -0.57 -6.73 31.22
N VAL A 8 -0.41 -7.60 32.23
CA VAL A 8 -0.25 -9.05 32.03
C VAL A 8 -1.61 -9.66 31.70
N TRP A 9 -1.98 -9.63 30.43
CA TRP A 9 -3.21 -10.24 29.94
C TRP A 9 -3.09 -11.77 29.86
N SER A 10 -4.16 -12.46 30.24
CA SER A 10 -4.35 -13.90 29.96
C SER A 10 -4.32 -14.16 28.45
N ASN A 11 -3.73 -15.28 28.03
CA ASN A 11 -3.68 -15.66 26.59
C ASN A 11 -5.07 -15.71 25.92
N LYS A 12 -6.14 -15.90 26.71
CA LYS A 12 -7.53 -15.92 26.24
C LYS A 12 -8.08 -14.53 25.89
N GLU A 13 -7.58 -13.48 26.55
CA GLU A 13 -8.01 -12.08 26.35
C GLU A 13 -7.14 -11.35 25.31
N LYS A 14 -5.89 -11.78 25.13
CA LYS A 14 -4.96 -11.24 24.12
C LYS A 14 -5.43 -11.41 22.67
N GLY A 15 -6.22 -12.45 22.37
CA GLY A 15 -6.63 -12.77 21.00
C GLY A 15 -7.51 -11.72 20.31
N LEU A 16 -8.18 -10.86 21.09
CA LEU A 16 -8.99 -9.76 20.53
C LEU A 16 -8.16 -8.49 20.30
N PHE A 17 -7.10 -8.27 21.08
CA PHE A 17 -6.33 -7.02 21.09
C PHE A 17 -4.93 -7.11 20.47
N ILE A 18 -4.38 -8.32 20.27
CA ILE A 18 -3.06 -8.55 19.69
C ILE A 18 -3.17 -9.65 18.62
N LYS A 19 -3.17 -9.23 17.35
CA LYS A 19 -3.10 -10.11 16.17
C LYS A 19 -1.82 -9.81 15.39
N ARG A 20 -1.21 -10.82 14.76
CA ARG A 20 -0.08 -10.58 13.86
C ARG A 20 -0.59 -9.83 12.63
N VAL A 21 0.25 -9.00 12.02
CA VAL A 21 -0.16 -8.28 10.79
C VAL A 21 -0.51 -9.26 9.67
N GLY A 22 0.18 -10.41 9.60
CA GLY A 22 -0.18 -11.51 8.70
C GLY A 22 -1.57 -12.10 8.93
N ASP A 23 -2.15 -11.96 10.13
CA ASP A 23 -3.49 -12.47 10.46
C ASP A 23 -4.61 -11.50 10.03
N ILE A 24 -4.27 -10.25 9.67
CA ILE A 24 -5.22 -9.19 9.32
C ILE A 24 -5.11 -8.79 7.83
N GLY A 25 -3.92 -8.92 7.24
CA GLY A 25 -3.67 -8.56 5.86
C GLY A 25 -4.60 -9.29 4.88
N SER A 26 -5.28 -8.54 4.01
CA SER A 26 -6.20 -9.12 3.02
C SER A 26 -5.51 -9.94 1.92
N GLY A 27 -4.17 -9.85 1.83
CA GLY A 27 -3.36 -10.47 0.77
C GLY A 27 -3.61 -9.93 -0.63
N ARG A 28 -4.54 -8.98 -0.81
CA ARG A 28 -4.94 -8.43 -2.11
C ARG A 28 -4.31 -7.06 -2.32
N VAL A 29 -3.17 -7.06 -2.99
CA VAL A 29 -2.47 -5.85 -3.42
C VAL A 29 -2.18 -5.93 -4.91
N ALA A 30 -2.21 -4.78 -5.59
CA ALA A 30 -1.70 -4.68 -6.94
C ALA A 30 -0.19 -4.60 -6.88
N VAL A 31 0.49 -5.41 -7.70
CA VAL A 31 1.94 -5.39 -7.85
C VAL A 31 2.22 -4.94 -9.27
N VAL A 32 2.92 -3.82 -9.41
CA VAL A 32 3.14 -3.13 -10.69
C VAL A 32 4.60 -2.75 -10.85
N GLN A 33 5.04 -2.53 -12.09
CA GLN A 33 6.38 -2.05 -12.40
C GLN A 33 6.42 -0.52 -12.48
N ALA A 34 7.57 0.07 -12.14
CA ALA A 34 7.80 1.51 -12.04
C ALA A 34 7.65 2.28 -13.37
N ASP A 35 7.78 1.55 -14.49
CA ASP A 35 7.66 2.06 -15.86
C ASP A 35 6.22 1.98 -16.41
N GLN A 36 5.32 1.23 -15.75
CA GLN A 36 3.92 1.19 -16.15
C GLN A 36 3.28 2.57 -16.04
N THR A 37 2.37 2.86 -16.97
CA THR A 37 1.69 4.16 -16.98
C THR A 37 0.77 4.29 -15.77
N ILE A 38 0.55 5.52 -15.33
CA ILE A 38 -0.40 5.83 -14.25
C ILE A 38 -1.78 5.21 -14.55
N GLN A 39 -2.23 5.25 -15.80
CA GLN A 39 -3.50 4.64 -16.20
C GLN A 39 -3.51 3.11 -16.04
N GLN A 40 -2.44 2.42 -16.47
CA GLN A 40 -2.32 0.96 -16.32
C GLN A 40 -2.36 0.58 -14.84
N VAL A 41 -1.65 1.32 -13.99
CA VAL A 41 -1.64 1.06 -12.54
C VAL A 41 -3.02 1.31 -11.93
N ALA A 42 -3.71 2.39 -12.30
CA ALA A 42 -5.08 2.64 -11.84
C ALA A 42 -6.06 1.53 -12.27
N HIS A 43 -5.91 1.01 -13.48
CA HIS A 43 -6.69 -0.12 -13.97
C HIS A 43 -6.39 -1.40 -13.17
N GLU A 44 -5.11 -1.70 -12.91
CA GLU A 44 -4.71 -2.86 -12.10
C GLU A 44 -5.29 -2.77 -10.67
N MET A 45 -5.20 -1.58 -10.05
CA MET A 45 -5.77 -1.32 -8.73
C MET A 45 -7.28 -1.53 -8.71
N ARG A 46 -8.03 -0.97 -9.68
CA ARG A 46 -9.50 -0.92 -9.60
C ARG A 46 -10.23 -2.05 -10.29
N ILE A 47 -9.80 -2.44 -11.48
CA ILE A 47 -10.52 -3.39 -12.30
C ILE A 47 -10.04 -4.81 -12.00
N VAL A 48 -8.71 -5.01 -11.95
CA VAL A 48 -8.11 -6.34 -11.79
C VAL A 48 -8.09 -6.78 -10.33
N LYS A 49 -7.49 -5.97 -9.44
CA LYS A 49 -7.23 -6.36 -8.05
C LYS A 49 -8.26 -5.87 -7.05
N ARG A 50 -9.07 -4.86 -7.42
CA ARG A 50 -10.10 -4.22 -6.58
C ARG A 50 -9.54 -3.81 -5.22
N THR A 51 -8.40 -3.13 -5.24
CA THR A 51 -7.67 -2.64 -4.07
C THR A 51 -7.45 -1.13 -4.19
N SER A 52 -7.10 -0.49 -3.06
CA SER A 52 -6.83 0.95 -2.97
C SER A 52 -5.36 1.31 -3.01
N CYS A 53 -4.48 0.32 -3.17
CA CYS A 53 -3.04 0.47 -3.15
C CYS A 53 -2.37 -0.45 -4.18
N ALA A 54 -1.37 0.06 -4.87
CA ALA A 54 -0.39 -0.74 -5.59
C ALA A 54 0.99 -0.58 -4.96
N VAL A 55 1.71 -1.69 -4.82
CA VAL A 55 3.15 -1.70 -4.54
C VAL A 55 3.90 -1.67 -5.86
N VAL A 56 4.88 -0.79 -5.94
CA VAL A 56 5.64 -0.51 -7.16
C VAL A 56 7.02 -1.11 -7.04
N TYR A 57 7.35 -1.97 -8.00
CA TYR A 57 8.66 -2.59 -8.14
C TYR A 57 9.44 -1.95 -9.28
N ASP A 58 10.76 -1.88 -9.13
CA ASP A 58 11.69 -1.77 -10.25
C ASP A 58 12.48 -3.07 -10.29
N LYS A 59 12.20 -3.90 -11.31
CA LYS A 59 12.67 -5.29 -11.38
C LYS A 59 12.22 -6.07 -10.14
N ASP A 60 13.17 -6.45 -9.27
CA ASP A 60 12.95 -7.26 -8.07
C ASP A 60 12.98 -6.43 -6.77
N GLU A 61 13.11 -5.11 -6.87
CA GLU A 61 13.19 -4.22 -5.71
C GLU A 61 11.87 -3.47 -5.48
N LEU A 62 11.36 -3.51 -4.24
CA LEU A 62 10.23 -2.69 -3.81
C LEU A 62 10.68 -1.23 -3.66
N VAL A 63 10.40 -0.41 -4.67
CA VAL A 63 10.84 0.99 -4.73
C VAL A 63 9.79 1.98 -4.25
N GLY A 64 8.52 1.60 -4.25
CA GLY A 64 7.44 2.52 -3.91
C GLY A 64 6.07 1.90 -3.68
N LEU A 65 5.11 2.77 -3.39
CA LEU A 65 3.68 2.45 -3.41
C LEU A 65 2.88 3.65 -3.88
N ILE A 66 1.67 3.39 -4.38
CA ILE A 66 0.72 4.44 -4.72
C ILE A 66 -0.67 4.06 -4.25
N THR A 67 -1.39 5.03 -3.70
CA THR A 67 -2.77 4.84 -3.22
C THR A 67 -3.76 5.65 -4.03
N ASP A 68 -5.06 5.36 -3.91
CA ASP A 68 -6.12 6.20 -4.50
C ASP A 68 -6.02 7.66 -4.06
N ARG A 69 -5.56 7.89 -2.82
CA ARG A 69 -5.35 9.24 -2.28
C ARG A 69 -4.23 9.94 -3.04
N ASP A 70 -3.15 9.24 -3.35
CA ASP A 70 -2.05 9.80 -4.14
C ASP A 70 -2.49 10.04 -5.58
N MET A 71 -3.27 9.13 -6.17
CA MET A 71 -3.88 9.34 -7.50
C MET A 71 -4.70 10.63 -7.54
N THR A 72 -5.61 10.84 -6.59
CA THR A 72 -6.41 12.07 -6.53
C THR A 72 -5.54 13.31 -6.32
N LYS A 73 -4.57 13.26 -5.40
CA LYS A 73 -3.76 14.42 -5.02
C LYS A 73 -2.68 14.81 -6.04
N ARG A 74 -2.01 13.83 -6.64
CA ARG A 74 -0.81 14.04 -7.46
C ARG A 74 -1.08 13.89 -8.95
N VAL A 75 -2.08 13.09 -9.33
CA VAL A 75 -2.47 12.91 -10.74
C VAL A 75 -3.59 13.87 -11.09
N ILE A 76 -4.75 13.73 -10.43
CA ILE A 76 -5.95 14.49 -10.81
C ILE A 76 -5.81 15.97 -10.44
N ALA A 77 -5.52 16.29 -9.18
CA ALA A 77 -5.48 17.68 -8.73
C ALA A 77 -4.35 18.51 -9.36
N LEU A 78 -3.26 17.87 -9.80
CA LEU A 78 -2.13 18.54 -10.45
C LEU A 78 -2.11 18.37 -11.98
N GLY A 79 -3.06 17.62 -12.55
CA GLY A 79 -3.15 17.39 -13.99
C GLY A 79 -1.96 16.62 -14.58
N ALA A 80 -1.40 15.66 -13.85
CA ALA A 80 -0.33 14.81 -14.39
C ALA A 80 -0.86 13.97 -15.57
N SER A 81 -0.06 13.82 -16.62
CA SER A 81 -0.45 13.00 -17.75
C SER A 81 -0.54 11.53 -17.34
N ILE A 82 -1.66 10.88 -17.63
CA ILE A 82 -1.91 9.49 -17.27
C ILE A 82 -1.02 8.49 -18.03
N ASP A 83 -0.34 8.95 -19.08
CA ASP A 83 0.62 8.19 -19.87
C ASP A 83 2.02 8.20 -19.25
N GLN A 84 2.27 9.07 -18.26
CA GLN A 84 3.55 9.09 -17.55
C GLN A 84 3.74 7.82 -16.71
N PRO A 85 4.99 7.39 -16.49
CA PRO A 85 5.31 6.30 -15.58
C PRO A 85 4.78 6.57 -14.16
N VAL A 86 4.28 5.55 -13.49
CA VAL A 86 3.78 5.64 -12.11
C VAL A 86 4.86 6.10 -11.12
N SER A 87 6.13 5.80 -11.42
CA SER A 87 7.28 6.29 -10.65
C SER A 87 7.29 7.81 -10.50
N SER A 88 6.75 8.56 -11.45
CA SER A 88 6.68 10.03 -11.37
C SER A 88 5.78 10.56 -10.24
N VAL A 89 4.85 9.74 -9.73
CA VAL A 89 3.82 10.17 -8.74
C VAL A 89 3.73 9.28 -7.50
N MET A 90 4.45 8.15 -7.44
CA MET A 90 4.43 7.23 -6.31
C MET A 90 5.06 7.81 -5.04
N THR A 91 4.79 7.19 -3.90
CA THR A 91 5.56 7.40 -2.66
C THR A 91 6.73 6.44 -2.66
N TYR A 92 7.95 6.97 -2.55
CA TYR A 92 9.19 6.21 -2.58
C TYR A 92 9.52 5.59 -1.21
N SER A 93 10.29 4.50 -1.23
CA SER A 93 10.90 3.88 -0.05
C SER A 93 9.90 3.58 1.09
N PRO A 94 8.90 2.71 0.83
CA PRO A 94 7.89 2.39 1.82
C PRO A 94 8.50 1.64 3.01
N LEU A 95 8.00 1.95 4.21
CA LEU A 95 8.35 1.17 5.41
C LEU A 95 7.72 -0.21 5.34
N THR A 96 8.53 -1.24 5.56
CA THR A 96 8.10 -2.65 5.58
C THR A 96 8.30 -3.26 6.96
N ILE A 97 7.54 -4.32 7.23
CA ILE A 97 7.70 -5.19 8.40
C ILE A 97 7.69 -6.65 7.91
N SER A 98 8.42 -7.50 8.60
CA SER A 98 8.60 -8.92 8.27
C SER A 98 8.28 -9.81 9.47
#